data_AF-A0A7C4Q7G1-F1
#
_entry.id   AF-A0A7C4Q7G1-F1
#
_cell.length_a   1.000
_cell.length_b   1.000
_cell.length_c   1.000
_cell.angle_alpha   90.00
_cell.angle_beta   90.00
_cell.angle_gamma   90.00
#
_symmetry.space_group_name_H-M   'P 1'
#
loop_
_entity.id
_entity.type
_entity.pdbx_description
1 polymer ?
#
loop_
_entity_poly.entity_id
_entity_poly.type
_entity_poly.pdbx_seq_one_letter_code
_entity_poly.pdbx_strand_id
1 'polypeptide(L)' 'MRALSKAAAPVLVGVTLAFFPTPAGLEPRAWHCFAAFAVVIVG' A
#
# COMPACT_ATOMS: atom_id res chain seq x y z
N MET A 1 21.41 10.14 3.98
CA MET A 1 20.05 10.30 4.55
C MET A 1 18.92 10.52 3.53
N ARG A 2 19.17 10.81 2.24
CA ARG A 2 18.09 11.09 1.25
C ARG A 2 17.25 9.89 0.77
N ALA A 3 17.78 8.67 0.86
CA ALA A 3 17.09 7.47 0.38
C ALA A 3 15.97 7.00 1.34
N LEU A 4 16.20 7.14 2.65
CA LEU A 4 15.24 6.73 3.68
C LEU A 4 13.94 7.54 3.62
N SER A 5 14.04 8.83 3.24
CA SER A 5 12.89 9.72 3.06
C SER A 5 11.99 9.29 1.90
N LYS A 6 12.57 8.73 0.83
CA LYS A 6 11.82 8.27 -0.35
C LYS A 6 11.14 6.92 -0.12
N ALA A 7 11.76 6.03 0.66
CA ALA A 7 11.16 4.75 1.02
C ALA A 7 10.06 4.87 2.07
N ALA A 8 10.02 5.98 2.83
CA ALA A 8 9.01 6.20 3.86
C ALA A 8 7.59 6.27 3.28
N ALA A 9 7.41 6.94 2.14
CA ALA A 9 6.11 7.10 1.49
C ALA A 9 5.47 5.78 1.01
N PRO A 10 6.14 4.92 0.20
CA PRO A 10 5.57 3.66 -0.24
C PRO A 10 5.33 2.69 0.93
N VAL A 11 6.20 2.67 1.94
CA VAL A 11 6.01 1.84 3.14
C VAL A 11 4.77 2.28 3.93
N LEU A 12 4.60 3.59 4.16
CA LEU A 12 3.41 4.12 4.81
C LEU A 12 2.15 3.74 4.04
N VAL A 13 2.12 3.94 2.72
CA VAL A 13 0.96 3.61 1.89
C VAL A 13 0.62 2.12 1.96
N GLY A 14 1.63 1.24 1.84
CA GLY A 14 1.42 -0.20 1.92
C GLY A 14 0.88 -0.67 3.26
N VAL A 15 1.47 -0.19 4.37
CA VAL A 15 1.01 -0.51 5.73
C VAL A 15 -0.43 -0.02 5.91
N THR A 16 -0.71 1.23 5.54
CA THR A 16 -2.05 1.81 5.71
C THR A 16 -3.10 0.99 4.96
N LEU A 17 -2.85 0.66 3.69
CA LEU A 17 -3.78 -0.14 2.87
C LEU A 17 -3.94 -1.58 3.38
N ALA A 18 -2.87 -2.20 3.87
CA ALA A 18 -2.91 -3.57 4.38
C ALA A 18 -3.75 -3.71 5.66
N PHE A 19 -3.73 -2.70 6.54
CA PHE A 19 -4.53 -2.69 7.76
C PHE A 19 -5.91 -2.04 7.60
N PHE A 20 -6.15 -1.34 6.49
CA PHE A 20 -7.47 -0.79 6.20
C PHE A 20 -8.44 -1.92 5.81
N PRO A 21 -9.68 -1.89 6.31
CA PRO A 21 -10.66 -2.90 5.95
C PRO A 21 -10.91 -2.90 4.44
N THR A 22 -11.03 -4.11 3.88
CA THR A 22 -11.41 -4.27 2.48
C THR A 22 -12.78 -3.64 2.23
N PRO A 23 -12.94 -2.82 1.19
CA PRO A 23 -14.23 -2.25 0.80
C PRO A 23 -15.28 -3.34 0.52
N ALA A 24 -16.54 -3.08 0.88
CA ALA A 24 -17.64 -4.00 0.59
C ALA A 24 -17.76 -4.25 -0.92
N GLY A 25 -17.98 -5.51 -1.30
CA GLY A 25 -18.07 -5.93 -2.70
C GLY A 25 -16.72 -6.12 -3.41
N LEU A 26 -15.60 -5.90 -2.72
CA LEU A 26 -14.27 -6.23 -3.23
C LEU A 26 -13.74 -7.51 -2.59
N GLU A 27 -13.17 -8.39 -3.40
CA GLU A 27 -12.50 -9.59 -2.90
C GLU A 27 -11.29 -9.19 -2.04
N PRO A 28 -11.11 -9.71 -0.81
CA PRO A 28 -9.98 -9.35 0.05
C PRO A 28 -8.61 -9.57 -0.61
N ARG A 29 -8.47 -10.61 -1.43
CA ARG A 29 -7.24 -10.84 -2.20
C ARG A 29 -6.97 -9.73 -3.21
N ALA A 30 -8.01 -9.21 -3.88
CA ALA A 30 -7.89 -8.11 -4.82
C ALA A 30 -7.46 -6.81 -4.11
N TRP A 31 -7.93 -6.59 -2.88
CA TRP A 31 -7.49 -5.45 -2.05
C TRP A 31 -6.00 -5.49 -1.73
N HIS A 32 -5.47 -6.66 -1.33
CA HIS A 32 -4.04 -6.81 -1.08
C HIS A 32 -3.20 -6.66 -2.37
N CYS A 33 -3.69 -7.14 -3.52
CA CYS A 33 -3.03 -6.90 -4.80
C CYS A 33 -3.00 -5.41 -5.18
N PHE A 34 -4.10 -4.68 -4.94
CA PHE A 34 -4.16 -3.23 -5.11
C PHE A 34 -3.16 -2.52 -4.19
N ALA A 35 -3.08 -2.93 -2.91
CA ALA A 35 -2.11 -2.37 -1.97
C ALA A 35 -0.66 -2.56 -2.47
N ALA A 36 -0.32 -3.76 -2.96
CA ALA A 36 1.00 -4.02 -3.53
C ALA A 36 1.28 -3.17 -4.78
N PHE A 37 0.29 -2.99 -5.65
CA PHE A 37 0.39 -2.10 -6.82
C PHE A 37 0.61 -0.64 -6.40
N ALA A 38 -0.15 -0.13 -5.43
CA ALA A 38 -0.03 1.25 -4.94
C ALA A 38 1.36 1.52 -4.35
N VAL A 39 1.94 0.57 -3.62
CA VAL A 39 3.32 0.66 -3.09
C VAL A 39 4.34 0.85 -4.21
N VAL A 40 4.20 0.12 -5.33
CA VAL A 40 5.10 0.22 -6.49
C VAL A 40 4.97 1.56 -7.23
N ILE A 41 3.77 2.14 -7.27
CA ILE A 41 3.54 3.44 -7.94
C ILE A 41 4.05 4.61 -7.10
N VAL A 42 3.93 4.53 -5.78
CA VAL A 42 4.32 5.61 -4.86
C VAL A 42 5.84 5.69 -4.63
N GLY A 43 6.55 4.58 -4.79
CA GLY A 43 7.97 4.42 -4.46
C GLY A 43 8.90 4.37 -5.65
#